data_AF-A0AA47PAA2-F1
#
_entry.id   AF-A0AA47PAA2-F1
#
_cell.length_a   1.000
_cell.length_b   1.000
_cell.length_c   1.000
_cell.angle_alpha   90.00
_cell.angle_beta   90.00
_cell.angle_gamma   90.00
#
_symmetry.space_group_name_H-M   'P 1'
#
loop_
_entity.id
_entity.type
_entity.pdbx_description
1 polymer ?
#
loop_
_entity_poly.entity_id
_entity_poly.type
_entity_poly.pdbx_seq_one_letter_code
_entity_poly.pdbx_strand_id
1 'polypeptide(L)'
;MSLKILPVRVNDSPSLEVLAVQLKGPVPTIIVSVYCPPKASSTFITELSSILADLCAITSNIILTGDFNIHVDNPNYIFSIDFISTLDSFDLTQYVTFPTHNKGHILDLICCSGVVPFNLSGTELPLSDHKFLTFYVNLPVSKFRIMSFRNIKNINITELNSLISMSISHPHHTSVTEPVDHYNSTLLTALDTLAPTKTRTVTFSRTAPWFTSELRQFKTHGRRLEHLAKKTGLTVHFQMYLDHSTSYKTALNAAKSAFYTNIIHRDGNNTRILFSTVNKQLKPKETATSALQCQQFLDFINYKVYSIHHHLTPCLSSHILIDSCLVPTSTTVKSLGVILDSTLSFTSHINNISRTAFFHLCYISRLRPSLTQHSTEILINALKLIHHLQTIQNTAARIITRTKSSAPPYLSNLLRPYIPPRSLRSSSAALLSTPSFSLTSLGARAFSCSALRLWNSLPLHICTLDSIDTFKSHLKTHLFKLSYSL
;
A
#
# COMPACT_ATOMS: atom_id res chain seq x y z
N MET A 1 9.38 23.06 13.99
CA MET A 1 8.72 21.77 14.29
C MET A 1 7.31 21.85 13.72
N SER A 2 7.07 21.45 12.47
CA SER A 2 5.71 21.49 11.91
C SER A 2 5.12 20.09 11.89
N LEU A 3 4.13 19.85 12.76
CA LEU A 3 3.23 18.71 12.62
C LEU A 3 2.47 18.91 11.31
N LYS A 4 2.58 17.96 10.39
CA LYS A 4 1.83 18.03 9.13
C LYS A 4 0.39 17.64 9.42
N ILE A 5 -0.51 18.61 9.27
CA ILE A 5 -1.96 18.43 9.40
C ILE A 5 -2.52 18.09 8.02
N LEU A 6 -3.38 17.08 7.94
CA LEU A 6 -4.14 16.75 6.74
C LEU A 6 -5.64 16.76 7.05
N PRO A 7 -6.49 17.24 6.12
CA PRO A 7 -7.93 17.05 6.25
C PRO A 7 -8.27 15.57 6.11
N VAL A 8 -9.22 15.09 6.93
CA VAL A 8 -9.84 13.77 6.79
C VAL A 8 -11.26 13.98 6.29
N ARG A 9 -11.62 13.30 5.19
CA ARG A 9 -12.99 13.35 4.70
C ARG A 9 -13.84 12.40 5.55
N VAL A 10 -14.91 12.95 6.10
CA VAL A 10 -15.97 12.22 6.80
C VAL A 10 -17.23 12.34 5.94
N ASN A 11 -18.07 11.32 5.93
CA ASN A 11 -19.33 11.37 5.20
C ASN A 11 -20.26 12.40 5.85
N ASP A 12 -20.96 13.18 5.03
CA ASP A 12 -21.93 14.15 5.53
C ASP A 12 -23.07 13.41 6.25
N SER A 13 -23.45 13.94 7.41
CA SER A 13 -24.49 13.40 8.27
C SER A 13 -25.55 14.47 8.53
N PRO A 14 -26.85 14.15 8.46
CA PRO A 14 -27.91 15.08 8.79
C PRO A 14 -28.10 15.26 10.31
N SER A 15 -27.59 14.33 11.14
CA SER A 15 -27.81 14.34 12.59
C SER A 15 -26.69 15.01 13.38
N LEU A 16 -25.51 15.20 12.78
CA LEU A 16 -24.34 15.78 13.42
C LEU A 16 -23.38 16.37 12.38
N GLU A 17 -22.72 17.47 12.74
CA GLU A 17 -21.68 18.10 11.94
C GLU A 17 -20.31 17.61 12.43
N VAL A 18 -19.43 17.21 11.49
CA VAL A 18 -18.10 16.68 11.83
C VAL A 18 -17.01 17.36 11.03
N LEU A 19 -15.97 17.79 11.73
CA LEU A 19 -14.70 18.18 11.15
C LEU A 19 -13.59 17.27 11.67
N ALA A 20 -12.88 16.58 10.78
CA ALA A 20 -11.78 15.71 11.16
C ALA A 20 -10.46 16.12 10.51
N VAL A 21 -9.40 16.14 11.31
CA VAL A 21 -8.03 16.40 10.85
C VAL A 21 -7.08 15.33 11.37
N GLN A 22 -6.11 14.94 10.53
CA GLN A 22 -5.08 13.98 10.88
C GLN A 22 -3.75 14.69 11.13
N LEU A 23 -3.21 14.49 12.33
CA LEU A 23 -1.83 14.81 12.69
C LEU A 23 -0.91 13.67 12.27
N LYS A 24 0.06 13.96 11.38
CA LYS A 24 1.06 12.94 10.99
C LYS A 24 2.12 12.76 12.08
N GLY A 25 2.31 11.51 12.48
CA GLY A 25 3.35 11.08 13.40
C GLY A 25 3.74 9.61 13.18
N PRO A 26 4.65 9.05 14.01
CA PRO A 26 4.90 7.62 14.10
C PRO A 26 3.63 6.82 14.36
N VAL A 27 2.76 7.39 15.20
CA VAL A 27 1.37 6.98 15.40
C VAL A 27 0.52 8.16 14.93
N PRO A 28 -0.14 8.09 13.76
CA PRO A 28 -1.03 9.14 13.30
C PRO A 28 -2.13 9.40 14.33
N THR A 29 -2.49 10.64 14.61
CA THR A 29 -3.59 10.96 15.52
C THR A 29 -4.65 11.71 14.76
N ILE A 30 -5.92 11.33 14.89
CA ILE A 30 -7.04 12.06 14.31
C ILE A 30 -7.70 12.87 15.41
N ILE A 31 -7.92 14.15 15.14
CA ILE A 31 -8.73 15.04 15.97
C ILE A 31 -10.05 15.25 15.23
N VAL A 32 -11.15 15.03 15.92
CA VAL A 32 -12.51 15.12 15.40
C VAL A 32 -13.26 16.12 16.26
N SER A 33 -13.76 17.18 15.64
CA SER A 33 -14.70 18.11 16.23
C SER A 33 -16.10 17.71 15.82
N VAL A 34 -17.00 17.51 16.76
CA VAL A 34 -18.41 17.17 16.53
C VAL A 34 -19.30 18.28 17.07
N TYR A 35 -20.34 18.62 16.33
CA TYR A 35 -21.46 19.40 16.82
C TYR A 35 -22.76 18.62 16.57
N CYS A 36 -23.52 18.34 17.62
CA CYS A 36 -24.85 17.74 17.49
C CYS A 36 -25.91 18.79 17.84
N PRO A 37 -26.90 19.06 16.96
CA PRO A 37 -27.96 19.99 17.26
C PRO A 37 -28.79 19.57 18.49
N PRO A 38 -29.38 20.53 19.23
CA PRO A 38 -30.26 20.21 20.36
C PRO A 38 -31.47 19.39 19.88
N LYS A 39 -31.71 18.25 20.54
CA LYS A 39 -32.61 17.14 20.16
C LYS A 39 -31.97 16.19 19.13
N ALA A 40 -31.14 15.29 19.63
CA ALA A 40 -30.49 14.27 18.81
C ALA A 40 -31.51 13.44 18.02
N SER A 41 -31.23 13.24 16.73
CA SER A 41 -31.98 12.34 15.86
C SER A 41 -31.88 10.90 16.36
N SER A 42 -32.90 10.08 16.12
CA SER A 42 -32.83 8.63 16.36
C SER A 42 -31.73 7.95 15.55
N THR A 43 -31.25 8.57 14.46
CA THR A 43 -30.15 8.08 13.62
C THR A 43 -28.76 8.48 14.10
N PHE A 44 -28.65 9.34 15.13
CA PHE A 44 -27.38 9.88 15.62
C PHE A 44 -26.37 8.78 15.99
N ILE A 45 -26.77 7.81 16.81
CA ILE A 45 -25.89 6.73 17.27
C ILE A 45 -25.39 5.89 16.10
N THR A 46 -26.26 5.59 15.12
CA THR A 46 -25.89 4.81 13.94
C THR A 46 -24.92 5.55 13.04
N GLU A 47 -25.11 6.86 12.86
CA GLU A 47 -24.25 7.71 12.04
C GLU A 47 -22.90 7.93 12.71
N LEU A 48 -22.89 8.22 14.01
CA LEU A 48 -21.66 8.31 14.82
C LEU A 48 -20.87 7.00 14.79
N SER A 49 -21.53 5.86 14.95
CA SER A 49 -20.88 4.54 14.89
C SER A 49 -20.22 4.27 13.53
N SER A 50 -20.89 4.65 12.43
CA SER A 50 -20.34 4.54 11.09
C SER A 50 -19.09 5.41 10.91
N ILE A 51 -19.15 6.67 11.37
CA ILE A 51 -18.02 7.61 11.32
C ILE A 51 -16.85 7.09 12.17
N LEU A 52 -17.10 6.63 13.39
CA LEU A 52 -16.07 6.07 14.26
C LEU A 52 -15.43 4.81 13.66
N ALA A 53 -16.21 3.94 13.01
CA ALA A 53 -15.68 2.77 12.31
C ALA A 53 -14.71 3.15 11.18
N ASP A 54 -15.06 4.16 10.38
CA ASP A 54 -14.20 4.68 9.31
C ASP A 54 -12.91 5.30 9.87
N LEU A 55 -13.00 6.07 10.95
CA LEU A 55 -11.86 6.72 11.57
C LEU A 55 -10.91 5.71 12.27
N CYS A 56 -11.47 4.71 12.95
CA CYS A 56 -10.72 3.62 13.59
C CYS A 56 -9.97 2.77 12.55
N ALA A 57 -10.49 2.67 11.32
CA ALA A 57 -9.79 2.01 10.23
C ALA A 57 -8.50 2.76 9.80
N ILE A 58 -8.41 4.06 10.09
CA ILE A 58 -7.26 4.90 9.75
C ILE A 58 -6.21 4.90 10.87
N THR A 59 -6.62 5.04 12.14
CA THR A 59 -5.72 5.04 13.29
C THR A 59 -6.39 4.61 14.59
N SER A 60 -5.59 4.12 15.54
CA SER A 60 -5.99 3.83 16.92
C SER A 60 -5.94 5.06 17.85
N ASN A 61 -5.37 6.19 17.40
CA ASN A 61 -5.26 7.39 18.21
C ASN A 61 -6.30 8.42 17.75
N ILE A 62 -7.39 8.53 18.48
CA ILE A 62 -8.52 9.41 18.15
C ILE A 62 -8.79 10.33 19.34
N ILE A 63 -8.95 11.62 19.06
CA ILE A 63 -9.43 12.63 20.00
C ILE A 63 -10.74 13.15 19.42
N LEU A 64 -11.85 12.80 20.06
CA LEU A 64 -13.19 13.23 19.71
C LEU A 64 -13.61 14.33 20.70
N THR A 65 -13.97 15.51 20.20
CA THR A 65 -14.29 16.66 21.03
C THR A 65 -15.43 17.48 20.44
N GLY A 66 -16.14 18.25 21.26
CA GLY A 66 -17.11 19.24 20.80
C GLY A 66 -18.39 19.24 21.62
N ASP A 67 -19.42 19.91 21.11
CA ASP A 67 -20.72 20.03 21.75
C ASP A 67 -21.66 18.92 21.25
N PHE A 68 -21.96 17.98 22.14
CA PHE A 68 -22.81 16.84 21.81
C PHE A 68 -24.28 17.09 22.13
N ASN A 69 -24.61 18.12 22.93
CA ASN A 69 -25.98 18.32 23.44
C ASN A 69 -26.61 17.05 24.05
N ILE A 70 -25.78 16.16 24.63
CA ILE A 70 -26.18 14.93 25.32
C ILE A 70 -25.83 15.06 26.80
N HIS A 71 -26.82 14.84 27.67
CA HIS A 71 -26.65 14.84 29.12
C HIS A 71 -25.97 13.54 29.60
N VAL A 72 -24.65 13.43 29.40
CA VAL A 72 -23.88 12.24 29.81
C VAL A 72 -23.79 12.09 31.33
N ASP A 73 -24.04 13.18 32.07
CA ASP A 73 -24.12 13.22 33.53
C ASP A 73 -25.39 12.56 34.09
N ASN A 74 -26.39 12.25 33.25
CA ASN A 74 -27.64 11.63 33.67
C ASN A 74 -27.68 10.13 33.35
N PRO A 75 -27.42 9.23 34.33
CA PRO A 75 -27.37 7.78 34.10
C PRO A 75 -28.74 7.16 33.81
N ASN A 76 -29.84 7.90 34.01
CA ASN A 76 -31.19 7.39 33.80
C ASN A 76 -31.69 7.59 32.36
N TYR A 77 -30.92 8.28 31.52
CA TYR A 77 -31.31 8.54 30.13
C TYR A 77 -30.75 7.46 29.19
N ILE A 78 -31.64 6.64 28.63
CA ILE A 78 -31.29 5.51 27.75
C ILE A 78 -30.35 5.93 26.61
N PHE A 79 -30.62 7.08 26.00
CA PHE A 79 -29.78 7.60 24.92
C PHE A 79 -28.34 7.92 25.37
N SER A 80 -28.15 8.42 26.59
CA SER A 80 -26.80 8.62 27.16
C SER A 80 -26.10 7.29 27.39
N ILE A 81 -26.82 6.25 27.82
CA ILE A 81 -26.27 4.90 27.98
C ILE A 81 -25.83 4.33 26.63
N ASP A 82 -26.69 4.40 25.61
CA ASP A 82 -26.38 3.93 24.26
C ASP A 82 -25.20 4.68 23.65
N PHE A 83 -25.11 5.99 23.90
CA PHE A 83 -23.99 6.82 23.48
C PHE A 83 -22.67 6.40 24.14
N ILE A 84 -22.64 6.26 25.47
CA ILE A 84 -21.44 5.80 26.20
C ILE A 84 -21.05 4.39 25.76
N SER A 85 -22.02 3.48 25.62
CA SER A 85 -21.76 2.12 25.12
C SER A 85 -21.18 2.12 23.70
N THR A 86 -21.60 3.07 22.86
CA THR A 86 -21.05 3.25 21.51
C THR A 86 -19.59 3.68 21.60
N LEU A 87 -19.26 4.68 22.44
CA LEU A 87 -17.88 5.12 22.64
C LEU A 87 -16.99 3.97 23.16
N ASP A 88 -17.47 3.22 24.15
CA ASP A 88 -16.76 2.06 24.72
C ASP A 88 -16.47 0.99 23.66
N SER A 89 -17.38 0.75 22.71
CA SER A 89 -17.17 -0.21 21.63
C SER A 89 -16.02 0.14 20.67
N PHE A 90 -15.60 1.41 20.67
CA PHE A 90 -14.47 1.93 19.90
C PHE A 90 -13.26 2.32 20.77
N ASP A 91 -13.20 1.83 22.02
CA ASP A 91 -12.15 2.15 23.00
C ASP A 91 -11.99 3.68 23.23
N LEU A 92 -13.08 4.46 23.13
CA LEU A 92 -13.10 5.89 23.41
C LEU A 92 -13.59 6.15 24.84
N THR A 93 -12.72 6.67 25.69
CA THR A 93 -13.08 7.06 27.06
C THR A 93 -13.40 8.55 27.12
N GLN A 94 -14.53 8.93 27.70
CA GLN A 94 -14.90 10.33 28.00
C GLN A 94 -14.17 10.79 29.27
N TYR A 95 -13.61 12.01 29.26
CA TYR A 95 -12.75 12.53 30.36
C TYR A 95 -13.30 13.77 31.09
N VAL A 96 -14.40 14.38 30.64
CA VAL A 96 -14.94 15.61 31.26
C VAL A 96 -15.85 15.25 32.43
N THR A 97 -15.46 15.67 33.63
CA THR A 97 -16.14 15.30 34.89
C THR A 97 -16.85 16.46 35.59
N PHE A 98 -16.88 17.64 34.97
CA PHE A 98 -17.46 18.85 35.54
C PHE A 98 -18.45 19.50 34.56
N PRO A 99 -19.44 20.27 35.05
CA PRO A 99 -20.39 20.97 34.21
C PRO A 99 -19.72 21.89 33.19
N THR A 100 -20.06 21.72 31.92
CA THR A 100 -19.53 22.53 30.81
C THR A 100 -20.49 23.63 30.37
N HIS A 101 -21.75 23.54 30.75
CA HIS A 101 -22.78 24.53 30.48
C HIS A 101 -23.24 25.23 31.78
N ASN A 102 -23.64 26.49 31.71
CA ASN A 102 -24.06 27.30 32.87
C ASN A 102 -25.30 26.74 33.62
N LYS A 103 -26.09 25.89 32.95
CA LYS A 103 -27.20 25.11 33.52
C LYS A 103 -26.79 23.89 34.34
N GLY A 104 -25.49 23.60 34.47
CA GLY A 104 -24.98 22.55 35.35
C GLY A 104 -24.78 21.17 34.71
N HIS A 105 -24.94 21.04 33.39
CA HIS A 105 -24.79 19.77 32.68
C HIS A 105 -23.45 19.63 31.96
N ILE A 106 -23.11 18.38 31.61
CA ILE A 106 -21.92 18.02 30.83
C ILE A 106 -22.39 17.78 29.39
N LEU A 107 -22.26 18.78 28.53
CA LEU A 107 -22.67 18.70 27.11
C LEU A 107 -21.46 18.68 26.16
N ASP A 108 -20.39 19.34 26.57
CA ASP A 108 -19.14 19.42 25.82
C ASP A 108 -18.21 18.29 26.26
N LEU A 109 -17.86 17.40 25.34
CA LEU A 109 -17.14 16.18 25.67
C LEU A 109 -15.73 16.19 25.09
N ILE A 110 -14.82 15.52 25.80
CA ILE A 110 -13.50 15.15 25.30
C ILE A 110 -13.38 13.65 25.51
N CYS A 111 -13.42 12.91 24.42
CA CYS A 111 -13.33 11.45 24.37
C CYS A 111 -12.06 11.05 23.64
N CYS A 112 -11.22 10.22 24.26
CA CYS A 112 -9.91 9.86 23.69
C CYS A 112 -9.72 8.34 23.63
N SER A 113 -9.10 7.88 22.54
CA SER A 113 -8.64 6.51 22.33
C SER A 113 -7.15 6.53 21.95
N GLY A 114 -6.36 5.63 22.54
CA GLY A 114 -4.91 5.54 22.31
C GLY A 114 -4.07 6.71 22.84
N VAL A 115 -4.71 7.73 23.44
CA VAL A 115 -4.08 8.88 24.10
C VAL A 115 -4.87 9.26 25.36
N VAL A 116 -4.19 9.84 26.35
CA VAL A 116 -4.80 10.26 27.61
C VAL A 116 -4.63 11.78 27.76
N PRO A 117 -5.72 12.56 27.88
CA PRO A 117 -5.64 13.99 28.14
C PRO A 117 -5.23 14.25 29.59
N PHE A 118 -4.52 15.35 29.83
CA PHE A 118 -4.15 15.82 31.16
C PHE A 118 -4.30 17.34 31.29
N ASN A 119 -4.31 17.83 32.53
CA ASN A 119 -4.58 19.24 32.86
C ASN A 119 -5.87 19.76 32.20
N LEU A 120 -6.93 18.94 32.26
CA LEU A 120 -8.25 19.35 31.79
C LEU A 120 -8.83 20.42 32.71
N SER A 121 -9.24 21.55 32.14
CA SER A 121 -9.93 22.62 32.88
C SER A 121 -10.97 23.33 32.03
N GLY A 122 -12.01 23.86 32.67
CA GLY A 122 -13.07 24.63 32.02
C GLY A 122 -13.10 26.06 32.55
N THR A 123 -12.91 27.04 31.68
CA THR A 123 -12.95 28.46 32.01
C THR A 123 -14.26 29.09 31.55
N GLU A 124 -14.91 29.84 32.44
CA GLU A 124 -16.14 30.58 32.09
C GLU A 124 -15.82 31.75 31.14
N LEU A 125 -16.69 31.94 30.14
CA LEU A 125 -16.59 33.05 29.19
C LEU A 125 -17.76 34.00 29.41
N PRO A 126 -17.54 35.33 29.53
CA PRO A 126 -18.61 36.29 29.82
C PRO A 126 -19.75 36.35 28.80
N LEU A 127 -19.52 35.88 27.57
CA LEU A 127 -20.44 35.97 26.44
C LEU A 127 -21.02 34.62 26.01
N SER A 128 -20.66 33.52 26.69
CA SER A 128 -21.13 32.18 26.35
C SER A 128 -21.70 31.47 27.57
N ASP A 129 -22.77 30.72 27.35
CA ASP A 129 -23.33 29.75 28.27
C ASP A 129 -22.51 28.46 28.37
N HIS A 130 -21.56 28.24 27.45
CA HIS A 130 -20.58 27.17 27.50
C HIS A 130 -19.25 27.63 28.13
N LYS A 131 -18.55 26.70 28.78
CA LYS A 131 -17.19 26.88 29.28
C LYS A 131 -16.18 26.53 28.20
N PHE A 132 -15.12 27.31 28.11
CA PHE A 132 -13.98 27.00 27.25
C PHE A 132 -13.12 25.91 27.89
N LEU A 133 -13.05 24.75 27.23
CA LEU A 133 -12.29 23.60 27.70
C LEU A 133 -10.85 23.64 27.19
N THR A 134 -9.89 23.45 28.10
CA THR A 134 -8.46 23.34 27.79
C THR A 134 -7.91 22.02 28.30
N PHE A 135 -7.07 21.37 27.51
CA PHE A 135 -6.40 20.12 27.88
C PHE A 135 -5.11 19.96 27.09
N TYR A 136 -4.25 19.06 27.56
CA TYR A 136 -2.99 18.71 26.92
C TYR A 136 -2.94 17.23 26.60
N VAL A 137 -2.22 16.87 25.52
CA VAL A 137 -2.01 15.47 25.11
C VAL A 137 -0.57 15.27 24.70
N ASN A 138 0.02 14.16 25.14
CA ASN A 138 1.37 13.76 24.75
C ASN A 138 1.33 12.92 23.47
N LEU A 139 1.87 13.44 22.37
CA LEU A 139 1.93 12.74 21.08
C LEU A 139 3.36 12.31 20.75
N PRO A 140 3.58 11.04 20.34
CA PRO A 140 4.91 10.60 19.93
C PRO A 140 5.31 11.32 18.63
N VAL A 141 6.47 11.96 18.62
CA VAL A 141 7.00 12.65 17.43
C VAL A 141 8.07 11.78 16.77
N SER A 142 8.08 11.76 15.43
CA SER A 142 9.07 10.98 14.67
C SER A 142 10.46 11.51 14.92
N LYS A 143 11.41 10.64 15.30
CA LYS A 143 12.81 11.02 15.52
C LYS A 143 13.39 11.56 14.21
N PHE A 144 13.60 12.87 14.15
CA PHE A 144 14.35 13.51 13.08
C PHE A 144 15.80 13.71 13.53
N ARG A 145 16.75 13.57 12.60
CA ARG A 145 18.11 14.08 12.79
C ARG A 145 18.22 15.39 12.02
N ILE A 146 18.75 16.41 12.70
CA ILE A 146 19.21 17.62 12.04
C ILE A 146 20.58 17.27 11.46
N MET A 147 20.72 17.36 10.13
CA MET A 147 22.02 17.26 9.49
C MET A 147 22.47 18.65 9.07
N SER A 148 23.68 19.03 9.47
CA SER A 148 24.40 20.20 9.00
C SER A 148 25.22 19.83 7.77
N PHE A 149 25.21 20.69 6.75
CA PHE A 149 26.06 20.53 5.57
C PHE A 149 26.47 21.90 5.01
N ARG A 150 27.62 21.92 4.31
CA ARG A 150 28.10 23.08 3.55
C ARG A 150 28.05 22.74 2.06
N ASN A 151 27.69 23.70 1.22
CA ASN A 151 27.69 23.49 -0.23
C ASN A 151 29.09 23.68 -0.84
N ILE A 152 30.04 22.85 -0.42
CA ILE A 152 31.47 22.98 -0.79
C ILE A 152 31.66 22.88 -2.33
N LYS A 153 30.76 22.18 -3.03
CA LYS A 153 30.84 21.98 -4.49
C LYS A 153 30.63 23.25 -5.32
N ASN A 154 29.96 24.25 -4.77
CA ASN A 154 29.69 25.51 -5.48
C ASN A 154 30.64 26.63 -5.03
N ILE A 155 31.66 26.34 -4.22
CA ILE A 155 32.64 27.35 -3.83
C ILE A 155 33.41 27.78 -5.08
N ASN A 156 33.47 29.09 -5.32
CA ASN A 156 34.34 29.64 -6.34
C ASN A 156 35.80 29.54 -5.87
N ILE A 157 36.61 28.76 -6.60
CA ILE A 157 38.00 28.47 -6.23
C ILE A 157 38.86 29.74 -6.27
N THR A 158 38.60 30.67 -7.20
CA THR A 158 39.40 31.89 -7.31
C THR A 158 39.18 32.82 -6.12
N GLU A 159 37.94 32.91 -5.64
CA GLU A 159 37.54 33.71 -4.46
C GLU A 159 38.00 33.07 -3.14
N LEU A 160 38.02 31.74 -3.06
CA LEU A 160 38.62 31.01 -1.94
C LEU A 160 40.13 31.28 -1.87
N ASN A 161 40.82 31.22 -3.00
CA ASN A 161 42.26 31.47 -3.07
C ASN A 161 42.61 32.91 -2.68
N SER A 162 41.80 33.90 -3.10
CA SER A 162 42.05 35.30 -2.72
C SER A 162 41.84 35.52 -1.22
N LEU A 163 40.78 34.97 -0.64
CA LEU A 163 40.49 35.10 0.80
C LEU A 163 41.59 34.44 1.66
N ILE A 164 42.06 33.26 1.28
CA ILE A 164 43.15 32.57 1.97
C ILE A 164 44.48 33.34 1.81
N SER A 165 44.77 33.84 0.60
CA SER A 165 46.02 34.57 0.34
C SER A 165 46.08 35.92 1.08
N MET A 166 44.94 36.61 1.26
CA MET A 166 44.87 37.85 2.03
C MET A 166 45.10 37.65 3.53
N SER A 167 44.80 36.47 4.05
CA SER A 167 44.76 36.18 5.49
C SER A 167 46.01 35.43 6.00
N ILE A 168 46.79 34.82 5.10
CA ILE A 168 48.13 34.30 5.38
C ILE A 168 49.14 35.45 5.25
N SER A 169 49.09 36.40 6.19
CA SER A 169 50.15 37.38 6.42
C SER A 169 50.94 36.95 7.65
N HIS A 170 52.28 36.95 7.56
CA HIS A 170 53.20 36.28 8.50
C HIS A 170 53.04 36.79 9.94
N PRO A 171 52.53 35.97 10.87
CA PRO A 171 52.62 36.30 12.28
C PRO A 171 54.04 35.99 12.76
N HIS A 172 54.60 36.87 13.59
CA HIS A 172 55.84 36.59 14.31
C HIS A 172 55.53 35.50 15.35
N HIS A 173 55.85 34.25 15.05
CA HIS A 173 55.45 33.10 15.86
C HIS A 173 56.57 32.61 16.79
N THR A 174 56.22 32.40 18.06
CA THR A 174 57.08 31.79 19.09
C THR A 174 56.76 30.32 19.36
N SER A 175 55.69 29.76 18.79
CA SER A 175 55.25 28.36 18.97
C SER A 175 54.67 27.75 17.67
N VAL A 176 54.81 26.42 17.50
CA VAL A 176 54.35 25.66 16.31
C VAL A 176 52.82 25.47 16.28
N THR A 177 52.13 25.60 17.41
CA THR A 177 50.67 25.43 17.50
C THR A 177 49.89 26.63 16.95
N GLU A 178 50.41 27.85 17.16
CA GLU A 178 49.76 29.09 16.74
C GLU A 178 49.56 29.21 15.22
N PRO A 179 50.54 28.86 14.35
CA PRO A 179 50.34 28.84 12.91
C PRO A 179 49.23 27.88 12.46
N VAL A 180 49.10 26.72 13.12
CA VAL A 180 48.10 25.70 12.78
C VAL A 180 46.71 26.18 13.15
N ASP A 181 46.56 26.79 14.32
CA ASP A 181 45.29 27.36 14.77
C ASP A 181 44.88 28.57 13.91
N HIS A 182 45.85 29.42 13.54
CA HIS A 182 45.64 30.54 12.62
C HIS A 182 45.18 30.05 11.24
N TYR A 183 45.82 29.00 10.70
CA TYR A 183 45.41 28.39 9.44
C TYR A 183 43.98 27.81 9.52
N ASN A 184 43.70 27.00 10.54
CA ASN A 184 42.41 26.34 10.69
C ASN A 184 41.26 27.34 10.87
N SER A 185 41.45 28.38 11.69
CA SER A 185 40.46 29.44 11.92
C SER A 185 40.22 30.28 10.66
N THR A 186 41.29 30.63 9.94
CA THR A 186 41.21 31.34 8.66
C THR A 186 40.41 30.54 7.63
N LEU A 187 40.72 29.24 7.51
CA LEU A 187 40.01 28.34 6.60
C LEU A 187 38.53 28.18 6.99
N LEU A 188 38.24 28.07 8.28
CA LEU A 188 36.87 28.00 8.78
C LEU A 188 36.08 29.27 8.42
N THR A 189 36.68 30.44 8.61
CA THR A 189 36.09 31.74 8.31
C THR A 189 35.83 31.93 6.81
N ALA A 190 36.79 31.53 5.96
CA ALA A 190 36.61 31.53 4.51
C ALA A 190 35.48 30.58 4.08
N LEU A 191 35.38 29.39 4.69
CA LEU A 191 34.30 28.44 4.44
C LEU A 191 32.94 28.94 4.96
N ASP A 192 32.89 29.64 6.09
CA ASP A 192 31.65 30.25 6.60
C ASP A 192 31.16 31.39 5.69
N THR A 193 32.09 32.13 5.08
CA THR A 193 31.78 33.21 4.14
C THR A 193 31.28 32.66 2.80
N LEU A 194 32.00 31.71 2.20
CA LEU A 194 31.71 31.20 0.86
C LEU A 194 30.66 30.07 0.84
N ALA A 195 30.57 29.27 1.91
CA ALA A 195 29.67 28.14 2.00
C ALA A 195 29.15 27.96 3.44
N PRO A 196 28.27 28.87 3.91
CA PRO A 196 27.76 28.84 5.27
C PRO A 196 27.04 27.52 5.55
N THR A 197 27.17 27.06 6.81
CA THR A 197 26.53 25.81 7.25
C THR A 197 25.02 25.94 7.17
N LYS A 198 24.40 25.06 6.36
CA LYS A 198 22.95 24.95 6.26
C LYS A 198 22.50 23.72 7.02
N THR A 199 21.41 23.85 7.79
CA THR A 199 20.77 22.73 8.48
C THR A 199 19.57 22.24 7.70
N ARG A 200 19.40 20.93 7.58
CA ARG A 200 18.20 20.34 7.00
C ARG A 200 17.70 19.18 7.85
N THR A 201 16.40 19.18 8.11
CA THR A 201 15.71 18.09 8.80
C THR A 201 15.55 16.92 7.85
N VAL A 202 16.06 15.75 8.23
CA VAL A 202 15.93 14.52 7.44
C VAL A 202 15.08 13.51 8.23
N THR A 203 14.00 13.05 7.60
CA THR A 203 13.16 11.96 8.13
C THR A 203 13.55 10.65 7.48
N PHE A 204 13.95 9.66 8.28
CA PHE A 204 14.19 8.31 7.78
C PHE A 204 12.86 7.57 7.74
N SER A 205 12.18 7.61 6.59
CA SER A 205 11.06 6.69 6.32
C SER A 205 11.64 5.40 5.76
N ARG A 206 11.48 4.29 6.52
CA ARG A 206 11.87 2.91 6.18
C ARG A 206 13.34 2.57 6.44
N THR A 207 13.66 2.20 7.68
CA THR A 207 14.79 1.33 7.93
C THR A 207 14.39 -0.08 7.50
N ALA A 208 15.02 -0.63 6.47
CA ALA A 208 14.97 -2.06 6.18
C ALA A 208 15.68 -2.78 7.35
N PRO A 209 14.96 -3.45 8.28
CA PRO A 209 15.57 -3.94 9.52
C PRO A 209 16.60 -5.05 9.25
N TRP A 210 16.43 -5.76 8.13
CA TRP A 210 17.35 -6.76 7.61
C TRP A 210 18.62 -6.16 6.96
N PHE A 211 18.73 -4.84 6.79
CA PHE A 211 19.89 -4.19 6.17
C PHE A 211 20.94 -3.79 7.21
N THR A 212 21.82 -4.74 7.51
CA THR A 212 22.83 -4.68 8.58
C THR A 212 23.98 -3.70 8.28
N SER A 213 24.80 -3.39 9.29
CA SER A 213 26.07 -2.65 9.14
C SER A 213 27.03 -3.36 8.18
N GLU A 214 27.09 -4.69 8.22
CA GLU A 214 27.91 -5.51 7.32
C GLU A 214 27.47 -5.34 5.86
N LEU A 215 26.15 -5.39 5.58
CA LEU A 215 25.63 -5.15 4.23
C LEU A 215 25.91 -3.72 3.73
N ARG A 216 25.94 -2.73 4.64
CA ARG A 216 26.38 -1.37 4.30
C ARG A 216 27.86 -1.35 3.90
N GLN A 217 28.73 -2.03 4.62
CA GLN A 217 30.15 -2.14 4.28
C GLN A 217 30.35 -2.89 2.95
N PHE A 218 29.64 -4.00 2.75
CA PHE A 218 29.64 -4.78 1.50
C PHE A 218 29.25 -3.91 0.29
N LYS A 219 28.20 -3.09 0.43
CA LYS A 219 27.77 -2.15 -0.63
C LYS A 219 28.84 -1.09 -0.91
N THR A 220 29.46 -0.53 0.13
CA THR A 220 30.54 0.45 -0.01
C THR A 220 31.76 -0.15 -0.71
N HIS A 221 32.15 -1.38 -0.37
CA HIS A 221 33.24 -2.09 -1.04
C HIS A 221 32.93 -2.31 -2.53
N GLY A 222 31.70 -2.71 -2.86
CA GLY A 222 31.25 -2.86 -4.25
C GLY A 222 31.34 -1.56 -5.06
N ARG A 223 31.02 -0.40 -4.46
CA ARG A 223 31.19 0.90 -5.10
C ARG A 223 32.66 1.24 -5.34
N ARG A 224 33.56 0.90 -4.41
CA ARG A 224 35.01 1.09 -4.60
C ARG A 224 35.52 0.24 -5.76
N LEU A 225 35.11 -1.02 -5.86
CA LEU A 225 35.46 -1.90 -6.98
C LEU A 225 34.89 -1.40 -8.32
N GLU A 226 33.64 -0.91 -8.33
CA GLU A 226 33.03 -0.29 -9.51
C GLU A 226 33.85 0.92 -10.00
N HIS A 227 34.25 1.80 -9.08
CA HIS A 227 35.06 2.97 -9.40
C HIS A 227 36.46 2.58 -9.86
N LEU A 228 37.09 1.58 -9.24
CA LEU A 228 38.38 1.05 -9.64
C LEU A 228 38.31 0.49 -11.07
N ALA A 229 37.36 -0.40 -11.35
CA ALA A 229 37.17 -1.00 -12.67
C ALA A 229 36.99 0.07 -13.77
N LYS A 230 36.17 1.10 -13.50
CA LYS A 230 35.98 2.24 -14.43
C LYS A 230 37.24 3.09 -14.62
N LYS A 231 38.03 3.29 -13.57
CA LYS A 231 39.26 4.09 -13.63
C LYS A 231 40.36 3.37 -14.40
N THR A 232 40.53 2.07 -14.16
CA THR A 232 41.65 1.30 -14.68
C THR A 232 41.38 0.63 -16.02
N GLY A 233 40.11 0.33 -16.34
CA GLY A 233 39.74 -0.42 -17.54
C GLY A 233 40.22 -1.88 -17.59
N LEU A 234 40.98 -2.36 -16.59
CA LEU A 234 41.51 -3.73 -16.55
C LEU A 234 40.40 -4.76 -16.35
N THR A 235 40.49 -5.86 -17.11
CA THR A 235 39.59 -7.02 -17.04
C THR A 235 39.53 -7.64 -15.66
N VAL A 236 40.67 -7.72 -14.96
CA VAL A 236 40.74 -8.25 -13.58
C VAL A 236 39.87 -7.45 -12.61
N HIS A 237 39.92 -6.11 -12.68
CA HIS A 237 39.10 -5.28 -11.80
C HIS A 237 37.60 -5.35 -12.14
N PHE A 238 37.27 -5.53 -13.42
CA PHE A 238 35.90 -5.79 -13.83
C PHE A 238 35.39 -7.13 -13.29
N GLN A 239 36.21 -8.17 -13.36
CA GLN A 239 35.89 -9.49 -12.80
C GLN A 239 35.68 -9.43 -11.28
N MET A 240 36.58 -8.75 -10.55
CA MET A 240 36.43 -8.52 -9.11
C MET A 240 35.10 -7.83 -8.77
N TYR A 241 34.65 -6.86 -9.58
CA TYR A 241 33.36 -6.20 -9.38
C TYR A 241 32.17 -7.14 -9.64
N LEU A 242 32.23 -7.99 -10.68
CA LEU A 242 31.17 -8.97 -10.97
C LEU A 242 31.05 -10.04 -9.87
N ASP A 243 32.18 -10.58 -9.42
CA ASP A 243 32.24 -11.57 -8.35
C ASP A 243 31.70 -10.98 -7.04
N HIS A 244 32.09 -9.74 -6.73
CA HIS A 244 31.58 -9.01 -5.58
C HIS A 244 30.08 -8.71 -5.69
N SER A 245 29.58 -8.35 -6.88
CA SER A 245 28.15 -8.09 -7.10
C SER A 245 27.31 -9.33 -6.88
N THR A 246 27.83 -10.49 -7.27
CA THR A 246 27.19 -11.79 -7.04
C THR A 246 27.18 -12.14 -5.54
N SER A 247 28.32 -11.97 -4.87
CA SER A 247 28.47 -12.19 -3.42
C SER A 247 27.62 -11.23 -2.58
N TYR A 248 27.48 -9.97 -3.01
CA TYR A 248 26.59 -9.01 -2.36
C TYR A 248 25.13 -9.43 -2.51
N LYS A 249 24.72 -9.91 -3.68
CA LYS A 249 23.35 -10.38 -3.94
C LYS A 249 23.01 -11.60 -3.09
N THR A 250 23.93 -12.56 -2.94
CA THR A 250 23.73 -13.73 -2.07
C THR A 250 23.63 -13.32 -0.60
N ALA A 251 24.54 -12.48 -0.10
CA ALA A 251 24.50 -11.97 1.27
C ALA A 251 23.22 -11.18 1.59
N LEU A 252 22.78 -10.34 0.65
CA LEU A 252 21.55 -9.55 0.78
C LEU A 252 20.30 -10.44 0.82
N ASN A 253 20.26 -11.50 0.01
CA ASN A 253 19.17 -12.46 0.04
C ASN A 253 19.19 -13.31 1.32
N ALA A 254 20.37 -13.70 1.80
CA ALA A 254 20.53 -14.45 3.05
C ALA A 254 20.05 -13.64 4.26
N ALA A 255 20.46 -12.37 4.39
CA ALA A 255 20.04 -11.50 5.48
C ALA A 255 18.52 -11.25 5.47
N LYS A 256 17.94 -11.04 4.28
CA LYS A 256 16.47 -10.95 4.12
C LYS A 256 15.78 -12.25 4.53
N SER A 257 16.30 -13.39 4.08
CA SER A 257 15.73 -14.70 4.39
C SER A 257 15.77 -14.97 5.89
N ALA A 258 16.93 -14.77 6.54
CA ALA A 258 17.08 -14.96 7.98
C ALA A 258 16.09 -14.11 8.77
N PHE A 259 15.94 -12.83 8.40
CA PHE A 259 15.00 -11.93 9.04
C PHE A 259 13.54 -12.40 8.94
N TYR A 260 13.08 -12.78 7.75
CA TYR A 260 11.69 -13.24 7.58
C TYR A 260 11.45 -14.63 8.17
N THR A 261 12.42 -15.53 8.06
CA THR A 261 12.39 -16.84 8.71
C THR A 261 12.23 -16.67 10.22
N ASN A 262 12.96 -15.74 10.85
CA ASN A 262 12.80 -15.46 12.28
C ASN A 262 11.42 -14.91 12.64
N ILE A 263 10.85 -14.00 11.84
CA ILE A 263 9.48 -13.50 12.08
C ILE A 263 8.46 -14.64 11.96
N ILE A 264 8.59 -15.47 10.91
CA ILE A 264 7.68 -16.58 10.66
C ILE A 264 7.78 -17.65 11.76
N HIS A 265 8.98 -17.94 12.28
CA HIS A 265 9.16 -18.86 13.41
C HIS A 265 8.61 -18.31 14.73
N ARG A 266 8.76 -17.01 14.97
CA ARG A 266 8.29 -16.39 16.22
C ARG A 266 6.77 -16.31 16.30
N ASP A 267 6.10 -16.02 15.18
CA ASP A 267 4.66 -15.73 15.12
C ASP A 267 3.87 -16.78 14.30
N GLY A 268 4.45 -17.97 14.07
CA GLY A 268 3.97 -18.99 13.12
C GLY A 268 2.54 -19.51 13.33
N ASN A 269 2.03 -19.43 14.56
CA ASN A 269 0.66 -19.85 14.89
C ASN A 269 -0.39 -18.73 14.68
N ASN A 270 0.03 -17.49 14.45
CA ASN A 270 -0.88 -16.35 14.26
C ASN A 270 -0.93 -15.92 12.79
N THR A 271 -1.85 -16.52 12.05
CA THR A 271 -2.06 -16.27 10.61
C THR A 271 -2.33 -14.80 10.29
N ARG A 272 -2.99 -14.04 11.18
CA ARG A 272 -3.27 -12.60 11.01
C ARG A 272 -2.00 -11.76 11.03
N ILE A 273 -1.03 -12.10 11.89
CA ILE A 273 0.27 -11.41 11.98
C ILE A 273 1.16 -11.78 10.79
N LEU A 274 1.13 -13.03 10.34
CA LEU A 274 1.85 -13.49 9.14
C LEU A 274 1.37 -12.73 7.88
N PHE A 275 0.06 -12.70 7.63
CA PHE A 275 -0.49 -12.01 6.45
C PHE A 275 -0.36 -10.48 6.54
N SER A 276 -0.45 -9.88 7.73
CA SER A 276 -0.22 -8.43 7.89
C SER A 276 1.23 -8.04 7.61
N THR A 277 2.20 -8.84 8.05
CA THR A 277 3.63 -8.63 7.79
C THR A 277 3.96 -8.75 6.31
N VAL A 278 3.41 -9.76 5.63
CA VAL A 278 3.52 -9.97 4.18
C VAL A 278 2.90 -8.80 3.40
N ASN A 279 1.69 -8.35 3.79
CA ASN A 279 0.99 -7.25 3.13
C ASN A 279 1.70 -5.90 3.31
N LYS A 280 2.32 -5.66 4.47
CA LYS A 280 3.05 -4.41 4.79
C LYS A 280 4.30 -4.20 3.91
N GLN A 281 4.92 -5.29 3.43
CA GLN A 281 6.13 -5.25 2.59
C GLN A 281 5.82 -5.07 1.09
N LEU A 282 4.62 -5.43 0.64
CA LEU A 282 4.26 -5.50 -0.78
C LEU A 282 3.19 -4.49 -1.22
N LYS A 283 2.68 -3.62 -0.33
CA LYS A 283 1.87 -2.47 -0.78
C LYS A 283 2.66 -1.70 -1.84
N PRO A 284 2.18 -1.61 -3.10
CA PRO A 284 2.75 -0.70 -4.07
C PRO A 284 2.76 0.70 -3.44
N LYS A 285 3.76 1.53 -3.76
CA LYS A 285 3.53 2.97 -3.64
C LYS A 285 2.31 3.24 -4.53
N GLU A 286 1.21 3.69 -3.94
CA GLU A 286 0.22 4.44 -4.70
C GLU A 286 0.96 5.66 -5.25
N THR A 287 1.50 5.51 -6.46
CA THR A 287 1.82 6.66 -7.28
C THR A 287 0.50 7.31 -7.57
N ALA A 288 0.35 8.54 -7.10
CA ALA A 288 -0.75 9.42 -7.41
C ALA A 288 -0.86 9.54 -8.93
N THR A 289 -1.74 8.75 -9.53
CA THR A 289 -2.32 8.98 -10.85
C THR A 289 -3.81 9.07 -10.65
N SER A 290 -4.35 10.24 -11.00
CA SER A 290 -5.69 10.74 -10.79
C SER A 290 -6.79 9.69 -11.02
N ALA A 291 -7.39 9.21 -9.92
CA ALA A 291 -8.61 8.40 -9.90
C ALA A 291 -9.82 9.08 -10.59
N LEU A 292 -9.72 10.38 -10.88
CA LEU A 292 -10.77 11.17 -11.53
C LEU A 292 -11.12 10.67 -12.95
N GLN A 293 -10.16 10.13 -13.71
CA GLN A 293 -10.42 9.64 -15.07
C GLN A 293 -11.13 8.29 -15.10
N CYS A 294 -10.89 7.42 -14.11
CA CYS A 294 -11.53 6.10 -14.05
C CYS A 294 -12.99 6.19 -13.59
N GLN A 295 -13.30 7.13 -12.69
CA GLN A 295 -14.67 7.33 -12.23
C GLN A 295 -15.55 7.89 -13.35
N GLN A 296 -15.04 8.87 -14.11
CA GLN A 296 -15.74 9.42 -15.28
C GLN A 296 -16.02 8.36 -16.37
N PHE A 297 -15.09 7.42 -16.57
CA PHE A 297 -15.29 6.30 -17.50
C PHE A 297 -16.32 5.28 -16.99
N LEU A 298 -16.35 5.04 -15.67
CA LEU A 298 -17.35 4.19 -15.03
C LEU A 298 -18.75 4.79 -15.17
N ASP A 299 -18.89 6.09 -14.94
CA ASP A 299 -20.16 6.82 -15.06
C ASP A 299 -20.67 6.83 -16.50
N PHE A 300 -19.78 6.98 -17.48
CA PHE A 300 -20.10 6.86 -18.91
C PHE A 300 -20.62 5.46 -19.29
N ILE A 301 -20.00 4.39 -18.77
CA ILE A 301 -20.45 3.02 -19.02
C ILE A 301 -21.81 2.76 -18.33
N ASN A 302 -21.99 3.22 -17.09
CA ASN A 302 -23.24 3.08 -16.35
C ASN A 302 -24.40 3.80 -17.06
N TYR A 303 -24.16 5.02 -17.56
CA TYR A 303 -25.14 5.76 -18.34
C TYR A 303 -25.50 5.05 -19.66
N LYS A 304 -24.50 4.52 -20.37
CA LYS A 304 -24.72 3.80 -21.63
C LYS A 304 -25.48 2.48 -21.43
N VAL A 305 -25.22 1.79 -20.32
CA VAL A 305 -25.96 0.58 -19.90
C VAL A 305 -27.41 0.94 -19.54
N TYR A 306 -27.63 2.02 -18.80
CA TYR A 306 -28.95 2.52 -18.46
C TYR A 306 -29.80 2.86 -19.70
N SER A 307 -29.24 3.56 -20.70
CA SER A 307 -29.93 3.86 -21.95
C SER A 307 -30.28 2.61 -22.77
N ILE A 308 -29.42 1.59 -22.78
CA ILE A 308 -29.70 0.32 -23.49
C ILE A 308 -30.82 -0.46 -22.80
N HIS A 309 -30.85 -0.46 -21.46
CA HIS A 309 -31.93 -1.10 -20.70
C HIS A 309 -33.30 -0.43 -20.88
N HIS A 310 -33.34 0.90 -21.10
CA HIS A 310 -34.59 1.63 -21.31
C HIS A 310 -35.24 1.37 -22.70
N HIS A 311 -34.48 0.83 -23.65
CA HIS A 311 -34.96 0.55 -25.01
C HIS A 311 -35.41 -0.91 -25.23
N LEU A 312 -35.39 -1.76 -24.20
CA LEU A 312 -35.74 -3.17 -24.30
C LEU A 312 -36.79 -3.56 -23.24
N THR A 313 -38.06 -3.65 -23.64
CA THR A 313 -39.11 -4.44 -22.94
C THR A 313 -39.31 -5.75 -23.72
N PRO A 314 -39.65 -6.94 -23.15
CA PRO A 314 -40.58 -7.14 -22.00
C PRO A 314 -40.31 -8.33 -21.00
N CYS A 315 -41.01 -8.28 -19.86
CA CYS A 315 -41.68 -9.33 -19.02
C CYS A 315 -40.97 -10.65 -18.56
N LEU A 316 -40.79 -10.84 -17.23
CA LEU A 316 -41.54 -11.76 -16.34
C LEU A 316 -41.02 -11.66 -14.88
N SER A 317 -41.95 -11.64 -13.93
CA SER A 317 -41.89 -11.06 -12.57
C SER A 317 -41.03 -11.76 -11.49
N SER A 318 -40.31 -10.96 -10.69
CA SER A 318 -40.03 -11.22 -9.25
C SER A 318 -39.64 -9.92 -8.51
N HIS A 319 -40.60 -9.02 -8.27
CA HIS A 319 -40.37 -7.75 -7.55
C HIS A 319 -41.24 -7.65 -6.30
N ILE A 320 -40.62 -7.36 -5.15
CA ILE A 320 -41.30 -7.02 -3.90
C ILE A 320 -41.49 -5.50 -3.90
N LEU A 321 -42.74 -5.04 -3.76
CA LEU A 321 -43.13 -3.63 -3.68
C LEU A 321 -43.32 -3.25 -2.21
N ILE A 322 -42.58 -2.25 -1.74
CA ILE A 322 -42.78 -1.60 -0.43
C ILE A 322 -42.96 -0.12 -0.71
N ASP A 323 -44.08 0.46 -0.28
CA ASP A 323 -44.42 1.89 -0.41
C ASP A 323 -44.09 2.50 -1.78
N SER A 324 -44.53 1.86 -2.86
CA SER A 324 -44.33 2.29 -4.25
C SER A 324 -42.87 2.38 -4.73
N CYS A 325 -41.90 1.87 -3.95
CA CYS A 325 -40.49 1.76 -4.33
C CYS A 325 -40.13 0.30 -4.68
N LEU A 326 -39.43 0.11 -5.81
CA LEU A 326 -39.11 -1.21 -6.35
C LEU A 326 -37.73 -1.65 -5.85
N VAL A 327 -37.69 -2.61 -4.92
CA VAL A 327 -36.44 -3.09 -4.33
C VAL A 327 -35.73 -4.05 -5.30
N PRO A 328 -34.50 -3.75 -5.76
CA PRO A 328 -33.75 -4.68 -6.61
C PRO A 328 -33.33 -5.89 -5.77
N THR A 329 -33.75 -7.09 -6.20
CA THR A 329 -33.38 -8.34 -5.55
C THR A 329 -31.92 -8.67 -5.87
N SER A 330 -31.08 -8.84 -4.84
CA SER A 330 -29.72 -9.32 -5.03
C SER A 330 -29.75 -10.80 -5.43
N THR A 331 -29.05 -11.15 -6.52
CA THR A 331 -28.92 -12.55 -6.98
C THR A 331 -28.08 -13.42 -6.04
N THR A 332 -27.35 -12.79 -5.10
CA THR A 332 -26.57 -13.48 -4.07
C THR A 332 -26.65 -12.79 -2.70
N VAL A 333 -26.63 -13.56 -1.62
CA VAL A 333 -26.66 -13.08 -0.23
C VAL A 333 -25.46 -13.65 0.52
N LYS A 334 -24.82 -12.83 1.36
CA LYS A 334 -23.77 -13.30 2.27
C LYS A 334 -24.39 -13.65 3.62
N SER A 335 -24.25 -14.89 4.06
CA SER A 335 -24.65 -15.35 5.39
C SER A 335 -23.51 -16.09 6.05
N LEU A 336 -23.11 -15.67 7.27
CA LEU A 336 -22.01 -16.28 8.05
C LEU A 336 -20.71 -16.48 7.26
N GLY A 337 -20.42 -15.58 6.30
CA GLY A 337 -19.23 -15.65 5.44
C GLY A 337 -19.39 -16.48 4.16
N VAL A 338 -20.52 -17.16 3.98
CA VAL A 338 -20.86 -17.94 2.78
C VAL A 338 -21.67 -17.10 1.80
N ILE A 339 -21.32 -17.15 0.51
CA ILE A 339 -22.08 -16.47 -0.55
C ILE A 339 -23.09 -17.47 -1.11
N LEU A 340 -24.37 -17.22 -0.86
CA LEU A 340 -25.48 -18.04 -1.32
C LEU A 340 -26.11 -17.36 -2.54
N ASP A 341 -26.24 -18.07 -3.65
CA ASP A 341 -27.02 -17.65 -4.81
C ASP A 341 -28.44 -18.20 -4.76
N SER A 342 -29.34 -17.66 -5.59
CA SER A 342 -30.74 -18.08 -5.63
C SER A 342 -30.96 -19.56 -5.94
N THR A 343 -29.96 -20.23 -6.53
CA THR A 343 -29.96 -21.65 -6.87
C THR A 343 -29.16 -22.51 -5.89
N LEU A 344 -28.56 -21.93 -4.84
CA LEU A 344 -27.66 -22.59 -3.89
C LEU A 344 -26.54 -23.39 -4.60
N SER A 345 -26.08 -22.94 -5.77
CA SER A 345 -25.00 -23.58 -6.51
C SER A 345 -23.62 -23.34 -5.87
N PHE A 346 -23.51 -22.34 -4.98
CA PHE A 346 -22.27 -21.88 -4.33
C PHE A 346 -21.17 -21.47 -5.31
N THR A 347 -21.46 -21.36 -6.61
CA THR A 347 -20.46 -21.03 -7.65
C THR A 347 -19.79 -19.69 -7.38
N SER A 348 -20.56 -18.67 -7.00
CA SER A 348 -20.04 -17.34 -6.62
C SER A 348 -19.12 -17.42 -5.39
N HIS A 349 -19.48 -18.23 -4.38
CA HIS A 349 -18.67 -18.45 -3.20
C HIS A 349 -17.34 -19.16 -3.52
N ILE A 350 -17.41 -20.26 -4.27
CA ILE A 350 -16.25 -21.05 -4.69
C ILE A 350 -15.32 -20.20 -5.55
N ASN A 351 -15.84 -19.41 -6.49
CA ASN A 351 -15.06 -18.50 -7.31
C ASN A 351 -14.38 -17.42 -6.46
N ASN A 352 -15.09 -16.87 -5.47
CA ASN A 352 -14.52 -15.87 -4.57
C ASN A 352 -13.39 -16.47 -3.70
N ILE A 353 -13.59 -17.64 -3.09
CA ILE A 353 -12.56 -18.33 -2.31
C ILE A 353 -11.37 -18.67 -3.19
N SER A 354 -11.61 -19.22 -4.38
CA SER A 354 -10.55 -19.60 -5.32
C SER A 354 -9.72 -18.39 -5.72
N ARG A 355 -10.36 -17.26 -6.04
CA ARG A 355 -9.68 -16.01 -6.38
C ARG A 355 -8.83 -15.49 -5.22
N THR A 356 -9.36 -15.50 -4.00
CA THR A 356 -8.62 -15.08 -2.79
C THR A 356 -7.43 -15.99 -2.52
N ALA A 357 -7.59 -17.32 -2.65
CA ALA A 357 -6.51 -18.28 -2.51
C ALA A 357 -5.41 -18.10 -3.58
N PHE A 358 -5.79 -17.94 -4.86
CA PHE A 358 -4.83 -17.65 -5.93
C PHE A 358 -4.12 -16.32 -5.76
N PHE A 359 -4.84 -15.29 -5.29
CA PHE A 359 -4.24 -14.01 -4.92
C PHE A 359 -3.10 -14.24 -3.92
N HIS A 360 -3.37 -14.88 -2.78
CA HIS A 360 -2.34 -15.17 -1.78
C HIS A 360 -1.21 -16.08 -2.28
N LEU A 361 -1.50 -17.11 -3.08
CA LEU A 361 -0.46 -17.95 -3.69
C LEU A 361 0.45 -17.15 -4.63
N CYS A 362 -0.09 -16.22 -5.41
CA CYS A 362 0.71 -15.31 -6.23
C CYS A 362 1.62 -14.41 -5.37
N TYR A 363 1.18 -13.98 -4.18
CA TYR A 363 2.04 -13.24 -3.24
C TYR A 363 3.16 -14.10 -2.65
N ILE A 364 2.83 -15.31 -2.18
CA ILE A 364 3.83 -16.24 -1.64
C ILE A 364 4.85 -16.59 -2.73
N SER A 365 4.41 -16.79 -3.97
CA SER A 365 5.28 -17.01 -5.13
C SER A 365 6.30 -15.87 -5.35
N ARG A 366 5.86 -14.60 -5.21
CA ARG A 366 6.76 -13.43 -5.28
C ARG A 366 7.76 -13.35 -4.13
N LEU A 367 7.38 -13.83 -2.94
CA LEU A 367 8.26 -13.88 -1.77
C LEU A 367 9.16 -15.12 -1.74
N ARG A 368 8.83 -16.17 -2.49
CA ARG A 368 9.54 -17.45 -2.50
C ARG A 368 11.06 -17.36 -2.69
N PRO A 369 11.63 -16.42 -3.48
CA PRO A 369 13.09 -16.26 -3.57
C PRO A 369 13.76 -15.84 -2.26
N SER A 370 13.00 -15.22 -1.34
CA SER A 370 13.46 -14.69 -0.05
C SER A 370 13.03 -15.56 1.14
N LEU A 371 12.49 -16.76 0.89
CA LEU A 371 11.97 -17.68 1.92
C LEU A 371 12.61 -19.07 1.78
N THR A 372 12.85 -19.73 2.91
CA THR A 372 13.24 -21.15 2.95
C THR A 372 12.06 -22.04 2.54
N GLN A 373 12.32 -23.30 2.18
CA GLN A 373 11.26 -24.24 1.83
C GLN A 373 10.30 -24.45 3.01
N HIS A 374 10.84 -24.70 4.20
CA HIS A 374 10.06 -24.90 5.42
C HIS A 374 9.19 -23.67 5.78
N SER A 375 9.73 -22.44 5.72
CA SER A 375 8.92 -21.23 5.95
C SER A 375 7.84 -21.03 4.87
N THR A 376 8.07 -21.50 3.65
CA THR A 376 7.08 -21.47 2.56
C THR A 376 5.95 -22.46 2.81
N GLU A 377 6.26 -23.67 3.30
CA GLU A 377 5.28 -24.69 3.70
C GLU A 377 4.36 -24.18 4.81
N ILE A 378 4.91 -23.53 5.84
CA ILE A 378 4.12 -22.91 6.92
C ILE A 378 3.15 -21.86 6.37
N LEU A 379 3.60 -20.97 5.49
CA LEU A 379 2.75 -19.93 4.89
C LEU A 379 1.65 -20.50 4.00
N ILE A 380 1.92 -21.60 3.31
CA ILE A 380 0.94 -22.29 2.46
C ILE A 380 -0.07 -23.07 3.31
N ASN A 381 0.37 -23.73 4.38
CA ASN A 381 -0.51 -24.43 5.32
C ASN A 381 -1.40 -23.43 6.10
N ALA A 382 -0.89 -22.23 6.39
CA ALA A 382 -1.64 -21.15 7.01
C ALA A 382 -2.81 -20.62 6.17
N LEU A 383 -2.82 -20.86 4.84
CA LEU A 383 -3.94 -20.48 3.97
C LEU A 383 -5.20 -21.33 4.16
N LYS A 384 -5.19 -22.36 5.04
CA LYS A 384 -6.30 -23.30 5.27
C LYS A 384 -7.00 -23.67 3.94
N LEU A 385 -6.20 -24.07 2.96
CA LEU A 385 -6.67 -24.35 1.61
C LEU A 385 -7.71 -25.48 1.65
N ILE A 386 -8.90 -25.23 1.11
CA ILE A 386 -9.94 -26.24 0.99
C ILE A 386 -9.40 -27.38 0.13
N HIS A 387 -9.35 -28.59 0.69
CA HIS A 387 -8.74 -29.78 0.08
C HIS A 387 -9.36 -30.22 -1.26
N HIS A 388 -10.47 -29.60 -1.69
CA HIS A 388 -11.21 -29.98 -2.89
C HIS A 388 -10.80 -29.26 -4.19
N LEU A 389 -9.92 -28.26 -4.15
CA LEU A 389 -9.52 -27.52 -5.35
C LEU A 389 -8.11 -27.91 -5.81
N GLN A 390 -8.05 -28.99 -6.60
CA GLN A 390 -6.81 -29.58 -7.14
C GLN A 390 -5.87 -28.54 -7.78
N THR A 391 -6.41 -27.55 -8.51
CA THR A 391 -5.63 -26.51 -9.19
C THR A 391 -4.87 -25.60 -8.22
N ILE A 392 -5.47 -25.33 -7.05
CA ILE A 392 -4.88 -24.50 -6.00
C ILE A 392 -3.79 -25.28 -5.28
N GLN A 393 -4.03 -26.57 -4.97
CA GLN A 393 -3.03 -27.47 -4.39
C GLN A 393 -1.82 -27.67 -5.30
N ASN A 394 -2.04 -27.90 -6.59
CA ASN A 394 -0.98 -28.02 -7.57
C ASN A 394 -0.13 -26.74 -7.65
N THR A 395 -0.76 -25.56 -7.48
CA THR A 395 -0.04 -24.27 -7.46
C THR A 395 0.75 -24.09 -6.17
N ALA A 396 0.19 -24.46 -5.02
CA ALA A 396 0.86 -24.47 -3.73
C ALA A 396 2.08 -25.41 -3.73
N ALA A 397 1.93 -26.65 -4.17
CA ALA A 397 3.00 -27.63 -4.27
C ALA A 397 4.15 -27.14 -5.18
N ARG A 398 3.83 -26.48 -6.29
CA ARG A 398 4.84 -25.84 -7.17
C ARG A 398 5.61 -24.72 -6.49
N ILE A 399 4.94 -23.88 -5.69
CA ILE A 399 5.61 -22.79 -4.97
C ILE A 399 6.57 -23.36 -3.92
N ILE A 400 6.19 -24.44 -3.22
CA ILE A 400 7.06 -25.16 -2.27
C ILE A 400 8.29 -25.71 -3.01
N THR A 401 8.06 -26.48 -4.07
CA THR A 401 9.09 -27.26 -4.78
C THR A 401 9.91 -26.48 -5.81
N ARG A 402 9.53 -25.23 -6.13
CA ARG A 402 10.17 -24.38 -7.17
C ARG A 402 10.23 -25.03 -8.56
N THR A 403 9.27 -25.89 -8.88
CA THR A 403 9.18 -26.52 -10.20
C THR A 403 8.71 -25.53 -11.28
N LYS A 404 9.37 -25.51 -12.45
CA LYS A 404 8.99 -24.68 -13.60
C LYS A 404 7.69 -25.21 -14.24
N SER A 405 6.85 -24.34 -14.81
CA SER A 405 5.55 -24.73 -15.36
C SER A 405 5.67 -25.64 -16.59
N SER A 406 5.15 -26.87 -16.53
CA SER A 406 4.47 -27.46 -17.68
C SER A 406 3.04 -26.93 -17.69
N ALA A 407 2.50 -26.62 -18.88
CA ALA A 407 1.11 -26.22 -19.02
C ALA A 407 0.20 -27.35 -18.51
N PRO A 408 -0.95 -27.04 -17.87
CA PRO A 408 -1.92 -28.07 -17.52
C PRO A 408 -2.27 -28.96 -18.72
N PRO A 409 -2.33 -30.29 -18.57
CA PRO A 409 -2.55 -31.21 -19.70
C PRO A 409 -3.83 -30.92 -20.50
N TYR A 410 -4.86 -30.34 -19.86
CA TYR A 410 -6.09 -30.01 -20.56
C TYR A 410 -5.92 -28.88 -21.61
N LEU A 411 -4.88 -28.04 -21.49
CA LEU A 411 -4.65 -26.96 -22.45
C LEU A 411 -4.20 -27.48 -23.81
N SER A 412 -3.45 -28.59 -23.87
CA SER A 412 -3.08 -29.20 -25.16
C SER A 412 -4.31 -29.71 -25.90
N ASN A 413 -5.33 -30.18 -25.19
CA ASN A 413 -6.58 -30.67 -25.79
C ASN A 413 -7.41 -29.56 -26.44
N LEU A 414 -7.14 -28.29 -26.09
CA LEU A 414 -7.78 -27.12 -26.69
C LEU A 414 -7.06 -26.64 -27.96
N LEU A 415 -5.85 -27.13 -28.25
CA LEU A 415 -5.06 -26.76 -29.42
C LEU A 415 -5.25 -27.82 -30.51
N ARG A 416 -6.14 -27.56 -31.48
CA ARG A 416 -6.40 -28.49 -32.60
C ARG A 416 -5.71 -28.01 -33.87
N PRO A 417 -4.94 -28.87 -34.57
CA PRO A 417 -4.39 -28.54 -35.89
C PRO A 417 -5.50 -28.16 -36.87
N TYR A 418 -5.25 -27.17 -37.72
CA TYR A 418 -6.14 -26.84 -38.83
C TYR A 418 -5.99 -27.89 -39.93
N ILE A 419 -7.06 -28.64 -40.19
CA ILE A 419 -7.12 -29.65 -41.26
C ILE A 419 -8.15 -29.17 -42.29
N PRO A 420 -7.73 -28.65 -43.46
CA PRO A 420 -8.66 -28.27 -44.50
C PRO A 420 -9.24 -29.53 -45.18
N PRO A 421 -10.51 -29.51 -45.64
CA PRO A 421 -11.15 -30.65 -46.29
C PRO A 421 -10.55 -31.01 -47.66
N ARG A 422 -9.69 -30.15 -48.21
CA ARG A 422 -8.94 -30.35 -49.46
C ARG A 422 -7.54 -29.75 -49.32
N SER A 423 -6.57 -30.23 -50.09
CA SER A 423 -5.22 -29.67 -50.07
C SER A 423 -5.24 -28.22 -50.58
N LEU A 424 -4.92 -27.28 -49.70
CA LEU A 424 -4.87 -25.85 -49.95
C LEU A 424 -3.46 -25.33 -49.66
N ARG A 425 -3.08 -24.18 -50.23
CA ARG A 425 -1.79 -23.53 -49.90
C ARG A 425 -1.60 -23.23 -48.40
N SER A 426 -2.69 -23.19 -47.63
CA SER A 426 -2.69 -23.03 -46.16
C SER A 426 -2.49 -24.34 -45.38
N SER A 427 -2.47 -25.51 -46.04
CA SER A 427 -2.24 -26.81 -45.39
C SER A 427 -0.80 -26.96 -44.87
N SER A 428 0.16 -26.25 -45.46
CA SER A 428 1.58 -26.25 -45.07
C SER A 428 1.93 -25.17 -44.02
N ALA A 429 0.97 -24.38 -43.55
CA ALA A 429 1.21 -23.18 -42.75
C ALA A 429 1.19 -23.39 -41.21
N ALA A 430 1.18 -24.64 -40.72
CA ALA A 430 1.18 -25.00 -39.29
C ALA A 430 0.12 -24.25 -38.43
N LEU A 431 -1.05 -23.99 -39.02
CA LEU A 431 -2.13 -23.24 -38.40
C LEU A 431 -2.95 -24.09 -37.41
N LEU A 432 -3.56 -23.42 -36.44
CA LEU A 432 -4.50 -24.02 -35.50
C LEU A 432 -5.96 -23.62 -35.81
N SER A 433 -6.89 -24.54 -35.57
CA SER A 433 -8.32 -24.36 -35.86
C SER A 433 -8.98 -23.45 -34.82
N THR A 434 -9.44 -22.26 -35.24
CA THR A 434 -10.10 -21.30 -34.35
C THR A 434 -11.59 -21.62 -34.18
N PRO A 435 -12.08 -21.88 -32.95
CA PRO A 435 -13.51 -22.09 -32.72
C PRO A 435 -14.28 -20.78 -32.85
N SER A 436 -15.54 -20.85 -33.32
CA SER A 436 -16.43 -19.69 -33.34
C SER A 436 -16.88 -19.34 -31.91
N PHE A 437 -17.06 -18.05 -31.65
CA PHE A 437 -17.53 -17.56 -30.35
C PHE A 437 -18.55 -16.44 -30.57
N SER A 438 -19.59 -16.40 -29.74
CA SER A 438 -20.70 -15.44 -29.85
C SER A 438 -20.44 -14.12 -29.11
N LEU A 439 -19.62 -14.13 -28.06
CA LEU A 439 -19.33 -12.96 -27.23
C LEU A 439 -17.91 -12.44 -27.47
N THR A 440 -17.80 -11.26 -28.08
CA THR A 440 -16.53 -10.61 -28.42
C THR A 440 -15.71 -10.17 -27.19
N SER A 441 -16.36 -9.94 -26.04
CA SER A 441 -15.68 -9.52 -24.80
C SER A 441 -15.04 -10.67 -24.04
N LEU A 442 -15.78 -11.77 -23.78
CA LEU A 442 -15.32 -12.89 -22.97
C LEU A 442 -14.82 -14.06 -23.83
N GLY A 443 -15.55 -14.41 -24.89
CA GLY A 443 -15.23 -15.52 -25.78
C GLY A 443 -13.96 -15.29 -26.59
N ALA A 444 -13.72 -14.06 -27.06
CA ALA A 444 -12.48 -13.73 -27.76
C ALA A 444 -11.24 -13.83 -26.86
N ARG A 445 -11.40 -13.59 -25.54
CA ARG A 445 -10.32 -13.62 -24.54
C ARG A 445 -10.04 -15.02 -23.99
N ALA A 446 -10.90 -16.00 -24.26
CA ALA A 446 -10.69 -17.38 -23.85
C ALA A 446 -9.39 -17.94 -24.46
N PHE A 447 -8.68 -18.79 -23.71
CA PHE A 447 -7.42 -19.39 -24.17
C PHE A 447 -7.61 -20.14 -25.51
N SER A 448 -8.70 -20.89 -25.64
CA SER A 448 -9.07 -21.63 -26.86
C SER A 448 -9.29 -20.76 -28.10
N CYS A 449 -9.40 -19.44 -27.95
CA CYS A 449 -9.58 -18.50 -29.05
C CYS A 449 -8.35 -17.60 -29.22
N SER A 450 -7.93 -16.95 -28.13
CA SER A 450 -6.81 -15.99 -28.14
C SER A 450 -5.46 -16.66 -28.41
N ALA A 451 -5.19 -17.84 -27.85
CA ALA A 451 -3.92 -18.52 -28.08
C ALA A 451 -3.76 -18.94 -29.55
N LEU A 452 -4.83 -19.43 -30.16
CA LEU A 452 -4.87 -19.86 -31.56
C LEU A 452 -4.72 -18.70 -32.52
N ARG A 453 -5.38 -17.57 -32.23
CA ARG A 453 -5.25 -16.33 -33.02
C ARG A 453 -3.84 -15.76 -32.96
N LEU A 454 -3.23 -15.73 -31.77
CA LEU A 454 -1.85 -15.27 -31.60
C LEU A 454 -0.87 -16.21 -32.32
N TRP A 455 -1.04 -17.52 -32.20
CA TRP A 455 -0.22 -18.50 -32.92
C TRP A 455 -0.31 -18.33 -34.44
N ASN A 456 -1.52 -18.23 -34.98
CA ASN A 456 -1.75 -18.06 -36.42
C ASN A 456 -1.25 -16.70 -36.96
N SER A 457 -0.99 -15.73 -36.08
CA SER A 457 -0.40 -14.44 -36.46
C SER A 457 1.14 -14.46 -36.53
N LEU A 458 1.78 -15.55 -36.11
CA LEU A 458 3.23 -15.68 -36.15
C LEU A 458 3.72 -16.17 -37.53
N PRO A 459 4.89 -15.72 -37.99
CA PRO A 459 5.53 -16.25 -39.19
C PRO A 459 5.82 -17.75 -39.10
N LEU A 460 5.67 -18.45 -40.23
CA LEU A 460 5.88 -19.90 -40.32
C LEU A 460 7.25 -20.35 -39.79
N HIS A 461 8.32 -19.61 -40.09
CA HIS A 461 9.68 -19.93 -39.65
C HIS A 461 9.88 -19.87 -38.12
N ILE A 462 8.98 -19.23 -37.38
CA ILE A 462 8.98 -19.24 -35.91
C ILE A 462 8.15 -20.43 -35.41
N CYS A 463 7.02 -20.71 -36.05
CA CYS A 463 6.11 -21.81 -35.67
C CYS A 463 6.69 -23.21 -35.92
N THR A 464 7.66 -23.36 -36.83
CA THR A 464 8.30 -24.64 -37.19
C THR A 464 9.60 -24.92 -36.44
N LEU A 465 9.91 -24.18 -35.37
CA LEU A 465 11.14 -24.39 -34.59
C LEU A 465 10.97 -25.54 -33.58
N ASP A 466 11.88 -26.51 -33.63
CA ASP A 466 11.80 -27.73 -32.81
C ASP A 466 12.32 -27.56 -31.37
N SER A 467 13.01 -26.43 -31.08
CA SER A 467 13.54 -26.13 -29.75
C SER A 467 12.82 -24.96 -29.10
N ILE A 468 12.41 -25.15 -27.84
CA ILE A 468 11.69 -24.13 -27.08
C ILE A 468 12.54 -22.89 -26.80
N ASP A 469 13.86 -23.05 -26.67
CA ASP A 469 14.77 -21.95 -26.37
C ASP A 469 15.07 -21.11 -27.61
N THR A 470 15.22 -21.76 -28.77
CA THR A 470 15.35 -21.05 -30.06
C THR A 470 14.05 -20.37 -30.45
N PHE A 471 12.90 -21.01 -30.22
CA PHE A 471 11.56 -20.43 -30.40
C PHE A 471 11.39 -19.14 -29.60
N LYS A 472 11.70 -19.15 -28.30
CA LYS A 472 11.59 -17.96 -27.43
C LYS A 472 12.48 -16.81 -27.89
N SER A 473 13.70 -17.11 -28.33
CA SER A 473 14.62 -16.09 -28.84
C SER A 473 14.08 -15.41 -30.11
N HIS A 474 13.64 -16.20 -31.09
CA HIS A 474 13.10 -15.68 -32.35
C HIS A 474 11.77 -14.95 -32.16
N LEU A 475 10.89 -15.47 -31.31
CA LEU A 475 9.63 -14.82 -30.95
C LEU A 475 9.88 -13.45 -30.30
N LYS A 476 10.84 -13.35 -29.37
CA LYS A 476 11.19 -12.08 -28.73
C LYS A 476 11.67 -11.06 -29.76
N THR A 477 12.55 -11.48 -30.68
CA THR A 477 13.06 -10.62 -31.75
C THR A 477 11.94 -10.15 -32.69
N HIS A 478 11.03 -11.05 -33.06
CA HIS A 478 9.87 -10.73 -33.91
C HIS A 478 8.92 -9.72 -33.25
N LEU A 479 8.56 -9.94 -31.99
CA LEU A 479 7.70 -9.02 -31.24
C LEU A 479 8.36 -7.66 -31.01
N PHE A 480 9.68 -7.63 -30.81
CA PHE A 480 10.44 -6.39 -30.68
C PHE A 480 10.43 -5.58 -32.00
N LYS A 481 10.59 -6.23 -33.16
CA LYS A 481 10.46 -5.57 -34.46
C LYS A 481 9.06 -4.98 -34.68
N LEU A 482 8.02 -5.74 -34.32
CA LEU A 482 6.63 -5.27 -34.42
C LEU A 482 6.33 -4.08 -33.51
N SER A 483 6.91 -4.01 -32.31
CA SER A 483 6.62 -2.93 -31.35
C SER A 483 7.37 -1.64 -31.62
N TYR A 484 8.48 -1.67 -32.36
CA TYR A 484 9.36 -0.51 -32.58
C TYR A 484 9.51 -0.11 -34.06
N SER A 485 8.73 -0.73 -34.97
CA SER A 485 8.64 -0.42 -36.40
C SER A 485 10.00 -0.06 -37.04
N LEU A 486 10.91 -1.04 -37.08
CA LEU A 486 12.10 -1.04 -37.94
C LEU A 486 11.87 -1.91 -39.18
#